data_AF-A0AAD8EQU9-F1
#
_entry.id   AF-A0AAD8EQU9-F1
#
_cell.length_a   1.000
_cell.length_b   1.000
_cell.length_c   1.000
_cell.angle_alpha   90.00
_cell.angle_beta   90.00
_cell.angle_gamma   90.00
#
_symmetry.space_group_name_H-M   'P 1'
#
loop_
_entity.id
_entity.type
_entity.pdbx_description
1 polymer ?
#
loop_
_entity_poly.entity_id
_entity_poly.type
_entity_poly.pdbx_seq_one_letter_code
_entity_poly.pdbx_strand_id
1 'polypeptide(L)'
;ALREKEKGDWKKLSLEEKKALYRASFCLTFAEMKAPTGEWKSIVGIACMFISIGIWLVILEKLFVFKPLPDSFSEESKKAQLKRMIDLRVNPIEGIGSKYDYDKGEWKK
;
A
#
# COMPACT_ATOMS: atom_id res chain seq x y z
N ALA A 1 -48.83 -0.60 -26.15
CA ALA A 1 -48.60 0.27 -27.33
C ALA A 1 -47.16 0.19 -27.85
N LEU A 2 -46.14 0.56 -27.05
CA LEU A 2 -44.74 0.60 -27.52
C LEU A 2 -44.16 -0.78 -27.90
N ARG A 3 -44.46 -1.83 -27.12
CA ARG A 3 -44.07 -3.23 -27.42
C ARG A 3 -44.76 -3.83 -28.65
N GLU A 4 -45.94 -3.33 -29.02
CA GLU A 4 -46.61 -3.76 -30.27
C GLU A 4 -46.00 -3.06 -31.48
N LYS A 5 -45.61 -1.78 -31.36
CA LYS A 5 -44.85 -1.07 -32.40
C LYS A 5 -43.44 -1.66 -32.62
N GLU A 6 -42.83 -2.23 -31.58
CA GLU A 6 -41.52 -2.90 -31.64
C GLU A 6 -41.49 -4.07 -32.64
N LYS A 7 -42.64 -4.74 -32.87
CA LYS A 7 -42.76 -5.86 -33.82
C LYS A 7 -42.76 -5.44 -35.29
N GLY A 8 -42.86 -4.14 -35.59
CA GLY A 8 -42.91 -3.58 -36.95
C GLY A 8 -41.56 -3.02 -37.45
N ASP A 9 -41.60 -2.11 -38.44
CA ASP A 9 -40.40 -1.49 -39.00
C ASP A 9 -39.80 -0.42 -38.08
N TRP A 10 -38.56 -0.63 -37.64
CA TRP A 10 -37.81 0.26 -36.74
C TRP A 10 -37.41 1.60 -37.36
N LYS A 11 -37.53 1.78 -38.68
CA LYS A 11 -37.36 3.09 -39.33
C LYS A 11 -38.47 4.08 -38.96
N LYS A 12 -39.64 3.60 -38.57
CA LYS A 12 -40.81 4.42 -38.20
C LYS A 12 -40.82 4.80 -36.71
N LEU A 13 -39.93 4.22 -35.89
CA LEU A 13 -39.81 4.56 -34.48
C LEU A 13 -39.04 5.87 -34.29
N SER A 14 -39.56 6.74 -33.44
CA SER A 14 -38.83 7.94 -33.01
C SER A 14 -37.59 7.58 -32.19
N LEU A 15 -36.66 8.52 -32.06
CA LEU A 15 -35.46 8.33 -31.25
C LEU A 15 -35.79 8.10 -29.76
N GLU A 16 -36.86 8.74 -29.28
CA GLU A 16 -37.36 8.58 -27.90
C GLU A 16 -37.97 7.19 -27.68
N GLU A 17 -38.75 6.69 -28.63
CA GLU A 17 -39.34 5.34 -28.59
C GLU A 17 -38.24 4.27 -28.55
N LYS A 18 -37.16 4.43 -29.31
CA LYS A 18 -35.98 3.54 -29.28
C LYS A 18 -35.26 3.58 -27.94
N LYS A 19 -35.03 4.77 -27.37
CA LYS A 19 -34.43 4.92 -26.05
C LYS A 19 -35.30 4.31 -24.95
N ALA A 20 -36.62 4.48 -25.03
CA ALA A 20 -37.58 3.91 -24.10
C ALA A 20 -37.60 2.37 -24.17
N LEU A 21 -37.58 1.78 -25.37
CA LEU A 21 -37.44 0.32 -25.54
C LEU A 21 -36.12 -0.21 -24.99
N TYR A 22 -35.02 0.51 -25.21
CA TYR A 22 -33.72 0.16 -24.64
C TYR A 22 -33.77 0.17 -23.10
N ARG A 23 -34.26 1.24 -22.49
CA ARG A 23 -34.38 1.36 -21.02
C ARG A 23 -35.38 0.39 -20.39
N ALA A 24 -36.42 0.00 -21.13
CA ALA A 24 -37.38 -1.01 -20.70
C ALA A 24 -36.82 -2.44 -20.76
N SER A 25 -35.75 -2.67 -21.52
CA SER A 25 -35.11 -3.99 -21.67
C SER A 25 -33.80 -4.09 -20.88
N PHE A 26 -33.11 -2.95 -20.68
CA PHE A 26 -31.83 -2.86 -19.99
C PHE A 26 -31.80 -1.66 -19.06
N CYS A 27 -31.46 -1.88 -17.80
CA CYS A 27 -31.37 -0.81 -16.81
C CYS A 27 -30.19 0.14 -17.03
N LEU A 28 -29.11 -0.34 -17.66
CA LEU A 28 -27.86 0.40 -17.88
C LEU A 28 -27.34 0.21 -19.30
N THR A 29 -26.75 1.26 -19.84
CA THR A 29 -25.92 1.20 -21.05
C THR A 29 -24.52 0.66 -20.73
N PHE A 30 -23.81 0.17 -21.74
CA PHE A 30 -22.40 -0.21 -21.57
C PHE A 30 -21.51 0.93 -21.08
N ALA A 31 -21.82 2.18 -21.43
CA ALA A 31 -21.10 3.35 -20.95
C ALA A 31 -21.34 3.57 -19.45
N GLU A 32 -22.59 3.44 -18.98
CA GLU A 32 -22.95 3.57 -17.56
C GLU A 32 -22.35 2.41 -16.73
N MET A 33 -22.33 1.18 -17.25
CA MET A 33 -21.72 0.04 -16.57
C MET A 33 -20.19 0.17 -16.42
N LYS A 34 -19.53 0.81 -17.38
CA LYS A 34 -18.07 0.99 -17.38
C LYS A 34 -17.64 2.35 -16.81
N ALA A 35 -18.59 3.15 -16.33
CA ALA A 35 -18.28 4.46 -15.78
C ALA A 35 -17.43 4.32 -14.51
N PRO A 36 -16.32 5.06 -14.38
CA PRO A 36 -15.48 4.99 -13.19
C PRO A 36 -16.20 5.64 -11.99
N THR A 37 -16.22 4.95 -10.86
CA THR A 37 -16.90 5.40 -9.62
C THR A 37 -15.99 6.26 -8.73
N GLY A 38 -14.67 6.10 -8.85
CA GLY A 38 -13.69 6.80 -8.02
C GLY A 38 -13.52 6.22 -6.61
N GLU A 39 -14.12 5.07 -6.30
CA GLU A 39 -14.05 4.39 -4.99
C GLU A 39 -12.62 4.16 -4.49
N TRP A 40 -11.67 3.93 -5.39
CA TRP A 40 -10.27 3.75 -5.01
C TRP A 40 -9.72 4.92 -4.18
N LYS A 41 -10.24 6.14 -4.38
CA LYS A 41 -9.82 7.32 -3.62
C LYS A 41 -10.24 7.23 -2.15
N SER A 42 -11.48 6.81 -1.88
CA SER A 42 -11.95 6.64 -0.50
C SER A 42 -11.24 5.47 0.17
N ILE A 43 -11.00 4.37 -0.56
CA ILE A 43 -10.24 3.22 -0.06
C ILE A 43 -8.83 3.64 0.36
N VAL A 44 -8.10 4.35 -0.51
CA VAL A 44 -6.75 4.84 -0.19
C VAL A 44 -6.77 5.82 0.98
N GLY A 45 -7.73 6.75 1.01
CA GLY A 45 -7.85 7.72 2.10
C GLY A 45 -8.07 7.05 3.47
N ILE A 46 -8.99 6.07 3.52
CA ILE A 46 -9.28 5.32 4.74
C ILE A 46 -8.07 4.46 5.15
N ALA A 47 -7.40 3.82 4.21
CA ALA A 47 -6.19 3.04 4.50
C ALA A 47 -5.09 3.89 5.13
N CYS A 48 -4.80 5.06 4.55
CA CYS A 48 -3.82 6.00 5.11
C CYS A 48 -4.20 6.51 6.50
N MET A 49 -5.50 6.71 6.76
CA MET A 49 -5.99 7.11 8.09
C MET A 49 -5.67 6.04 9.14
N PHE A 50 -5.94 4.76 8.87
CA PHE A 50 -5.63 3.68 9.80
C PHE A 50 -4.13 3.46 9.99
N ILE A 51 -3.33 3.61 8.93
CA ILE A 51 -1.86 3.56 9.05
C ILE A 51 -1.36 4.68 9.97
N SER A 52 -1.88 5.89 9.80
CA SER A 52 -1.53 7.04 10.66
C SER A 52 -1.88 6.78 12.12
N ILE A 53 -3.08 6.25 12.40
CA ILE A 53 -3.49 5.87 13.75
C ILE A 53 -2.52 4.82 14.34
N GLY A 54 -2.16 3.80 13.57
CA GLY A 54 -1.18 2.79 13.99
C GLY A 54 0.17 3.38 14.35
N ILE A 55 0.68 4.33 13.56
CA ILE A 55 1.94 5.04 13.85
C ILE A 55 1.82 5.84 15.16
N TRP A 56 0.72 6.57 15.35
CA TRP A 56 0.48 7.35 16.56
C TRP A 56 0.42 6.46 17.82
N LEU A 57 -0.20 5.28 17.74
CA LEU A 57 -0.22 4.34 18.86
C LEU A 57 1.19 3.89 19.25
N VAL A 58 2.03 3.52 18.28
CA VAL A 58 3.43 3.14 18.55
C VAL A 58 4.23 4.30 19.17
N ILE A 59 4.00 5.53 18.71
CA ILE A 59 4.64 6.72 19.31
C ILE A 59 4.20 6.89 20.76
N LEU A 60 2.91 6.77 21.06
CA LEU A 60 2.39 6.88 22.43
C LEU A 60 2.96 5.80 23.34
N GLU A 61 3.04 4.55 22.88
CA GLU A 61 3.69 3.47 23.63
C GLU A 61 5.16 3.79 23.92
N LYS A 62 5.89 4.33 22.93
CA LYS A 62 7.29 4.74 23.09
C LYS A 62 7.48 5.88 24.09
N LEU A 63 6.54 6.81 24.18
CA LEU A 63 6.64 7.97 25.07
C LEU A 63 6.22 7.66 26.51
N PHE A 64 5.17 6.84 26.68
CA PHE A 64 4.51 6.69 27.99
C PHE A 64 4.60 5.29 28.59
N VAL A 65 4.85 4.25 27.80
CA VAL A 65 4.76 2.85 28.27
C VAL A 65 6.14 2.19 28.32
N PHE A 66 6.96 2.38 27.29
CA PHE A 66 8.24 1.69 27.20
C PHE A 66 9.29 2.27 28.16
N LYS A 67 9.97 1.37 28.85
CA LYS A 67 11.13 1.67 29.70
C LYS A 67 12.31 2.16 28.83
N PRO A 68 13.27 2.90 29.42
CA PRO A 68 14.50 3.23 28.73
C PRO A 68 15.19 1.96 28.20
N LEU A 69 15.84 2.10 27.04
CA LEU A 69 16.65 1.01 26.48
C LEU A 69 17.79 0.66 27.46
N PRO A 70 18.21 -0.60 27.53
CA PRO A 70 19.32 -0.98 28.40
C PRO A 70 20.63 -0.34 27.92
N ASP A 71 21.59 -0.18 28.84
CA ASP A 71 22.88 0.49 28.58
C ASP A 71 23.69 -0.13 27.43
N SER A 72 23.42 -1.39 27.08
CA SER A 72 24.00 -2.04 25.91
C SER A 72 23.64 -1.35 24.58
N PHE A 73 22.56 -0.56 24.55
CA PHE A 73 22.16 0.24 23.39
C PHE A 73 22.78 1.65 23.37
N SER A 74 23.59 2.03 24.37
CA SER A 74 24.37 3.26 24.31
C SER A 74 25.31 3.23 23.10
N GLU A 75 25.68 4.40 22.58
CA GLU A 75 26.60 4.49 21.44
C GLU A 75 27.95 3.83 21.72
N GLU A 76 28.48 4.02 22.92
CA GLU A 76 29.76 3.45 23.34
C GLU A 76 29.69 1.93 23.37
N SER A 77 28.67 1.36 24.03
CA SER A 77 28.43 -0.08 24.10
C SER A 77 28.29 -0.69 22.70
N LYS A 78 27.54 -0.03 21.80
CA LYS A 78 27.37 -0.47 20.41
C LYS A 78 28.69 -0.48 19.65
N LYS A 79 29.51 0.58 19.78
CA LYS A 79 30.82 0.68 19.12
C LYS A 79 31.80 -0.36 19.67
N ALA A 80 31.85 -0.53 20.98
CA ALA A 80 32.67 -1.55 21.63
C ALA A 80 32.25 -2.96 21.22
N GLN A 81 30.94 -3.24 21.17
CA GLN A 81 30.41 -4.51 20.69
C GLN A 81 30.75 -4.75 19.22
N LEU A 82 30.57 -3.75 18.35
CA LEU A 82 30.91 -3.85 16.93
C LEU A 82 32.40 -4.13 16.73
N LYS A 83 33.28 -3.42 17.45
CA LYS A 83 34.73 -3.68 17.43
C LYS A 83 35.03 -5.11 17.84
N ARG A 84 34.46 -5.57 18.96
CA ARG A 84 34.62 -6.95 19.41
C ARG A 84 34.13 -7.97 18.38
N MET A 85 33.02 -7.71 17.69
CA MET A 85 32.51 -8.60 16.64
C MET A 85 33.45 -8.67 15.43
N ILE A 86 34.07 -7.54 15.07
CA ILE A 86 35.11 -7.48 14.03
C ILE A 86 36.34 -8.27 14.47
N ASP A 87 36.85 -8.02 15.68
CA ASP A 87 38.04 -8.68 16.25
C ASP A 87 37.86 -10.20 16.32
N LEU A 88 36.66 -10.66 16.70
CA LEU A 88 36.28 -12.07 16.73
C LEU A 88 35.90 -12.66 15.36
N ARG A 89 35.95 -11.86 14.29
CA ARG A 89 35.60 -12.25 12.92
C ARG A 89 34.22 -12.91 12.84
N VAL A 90 33.22 -12.30 13.48
CA VAL A 90 31.85 -12.83 13.49
C VAL A 90 31.29 -12.90 12.08
N ASN A 91 30.83 -14.09 11.66
CA ASN A 91 30.30 -14.39 10.33
C ASN A 91 31.25 -13.94 9.19
N PRO A 92 32.43 -14.57 9.06
CA PRO A 92 33.52 -14.07 8.21
C PRO A 92 33.35 -14.35 6.71
N ILE A 93 32.34 -15.12 6.30
CA ILE A 93 32.12 -15.49 4.89
C ILE A 93 31.12 -14.53 4.22
N GLU A 94 29.91 -14.40 4.79
CA GLU A 94 28.82 -13.60 4.19
C GLU A 94 28.34 -12.44 5.08
N GLY A 95 28.79 -12.41 6.35
CA GLY A 95 28.27 -11.51 7.37
C GLY A 95 29.14 -10.30 7.65
N ILE A 96 29.16 -9.87 8.90
CA ILE A 96 29.80 -8.61 9.31
C ILE A 96 31.31 -8.68 9.13
N GLY A 97 31.95 -9.76 9.56
CA GLY A 97 33.40 -9.96 9.41
C GLY A 97 33.84 -10.01 7.96
N SER A 98 33.02 -10.54 7.04
CA SER A 98 33.40 -10.57 5.62
C SER A 98 33.46 -9.19 4.96
N LYS A 99 32.71 -8.22 5.50
CA LYS A 99 32.59 -6.85 5.00
C LYS A 99 33.65 -5.89 5.56
N TYR A 100 34.48 -6.33 6.51
CA TYR A 100 35.54 -5.50 7.08
C TYR A 100 36.90 -5.84 6.45
N ASP A 101 37.66 -4.82 6.07
CA ASP A 101 39.04 -4.92 5.60
C ASP A 101 39.96 -4.83 6.83
N TYR A 102 40.46 -5.99 7.25
CA TYR A 102 41.33 -6.12 8.42
C TYR A 102 42.73 -5.56 8.20
N ASP A 103 43.18 -5.45 6.95
CA ASP A 103 44.52 -4.94 6.63
C ASP A 103 44.52 -3.41 6.68
N LYS A 104 43.42 -2.79 6.27
CA LYS A 104 43.27 -1.32 6.24
C LYS A 104 42.52 -0.76 7.46
N GLY A 105 41.85 -1.59 8.23
CA GLY A 105 41.07 -1.16 9.39
C GLY A 105 39.79 -0.40 9.03
N GLU A 106 39.22 -0.65 7.85
CA GLU A 106 38.03 0.04 7.34
C GLU A 106 36.97 -0.92 6.77
N TRP A 107 35.75 -0.44 6.54
CA TRP A 107 34.73 -1.23 5.86
C TRP A 107 35.06 -1.35 4.37
N LYS A 108 34.93 -2.56 3.82
CA LYS A 108 35.04 -2.80 2.38
C LYS A 108 33.95 -2.00 1.66
N LYS A 109 34.32 -1.40 0.53
CA LYS A 109 33.40 -0.68 -0.37
C LYS A 109 32.60 -1.65 -1.24
#